data_AF-A0A925C3K9-F1
#
_entry.id   AF-A0A925C3K9-F1
#
_cell.length_a   1.000
_cell.length_b   1.000
_cell.length_c   1.000
_cell.angle_alpha   90.00
_cell.angle_beta   90.00
_cell.angle_gamma   90.00
#
_symmetry.space_group_name_H-M   'P 1'
#
loop_
_entity.id
_entity.type
_entity.pdbx_description
1 polymer ?
#
loop_
_entity_poly.entity_id
_entity_poly.type
_entity_poly.pdbx_seq_one_letter_code
_entity_poly.pdbx_strand_id
1 'polypeptide(L)'
;DHGSLAEALRSYVDQTTAGGVDNAALAVASSPQGDRVTFTNNPWSFSIAELREQLGVPRLRVINDFYANALAVPLLRAGDVNQVGSGASVPGTPMAVLGPGSGLGASAVVPDGARYIAVPGEGGHVTMPAADAAENAVLALMRDRYDHVSAERLLSGPGLINIYNALCEIDGIPAEAVTAAQISNALTADSDSCAKRAAQMFCAMLGTVAGNLALTLGARGGVYIAGGIVPKLGAAFAHSQFRSRFEDKGRFRAYLAAIPTFVIVRPDAALLGAAQLLTEASSD
;
A
#
# COMPACT_ATOMS: atom_id res chain seq x y z
N ASP A 1 17.69 9.89 19.48
CA ASP A 1 18.30 8.91 18.57
C ASP A 1 18.68 7.65 19.31
N HIS A 2 18.36 6.50 18.72
CA HIS A 2 18.67 5.17 19.26
C HIS A 2 19.53 4.42 18.24
N GLY A 3 20.52 3.66 18.72
CA GLY A 3 21.46 2.91 17.86
C GLY A 3 20.85 1.63 17.28
N SER A 4 19.77 1.13 17.87
CA SER A 4 19.06 -0.07 17.42
C SER A 4 17.55 0.01 17.66
N LEU A 5 16.79 -0.86 16.97
CA LEU A 5 15.36 -1.02 17.20
C LEU A 5 15.05 -1.44 18.65
N ALA A 6 15.88 -2.30 19.25
CA ALA A 6 15.68 -2.76 20.62
C ALA A 6 15.79 -1.62 21.64
N GLU A 7 16.78 -0.74 21.48
CA GLU A 7 16.92 0.46 22.32
C GLU A 7 15.73 1.41 22.19
N ALA A 8 15.25 1.62 20.96
CA ALA A 8 14.09 2.47 20.71
C ALA A 8 12.82 1.90 21.37
N LEU A 9 12.56 0.59 21.20
CA LEU A 9 11.39 -0.06 21.78
C LEU A 9 11.45 -0.11 23.30
N ARG A 10 12.61 -0.42 23.89
CA ARG A 10 12.77 -0.42 25.35
C ARG A 10 12.51 0.96 25.93
N SER A 11 13.12 1.99 25.34
CA SER A 11 12.91 3.37 25.77
C SER A 11 11.44 3.79 25.68
N TYR A 12 10.72 3.36 24.63
CA TYR A 12 9.30 3.63 24.49
C TYR A 12 8.44 2.91 25.55
N VAL A 13 8.71 1.62 25.80
CA VAL A 13 7.98 0.83 26.81
C VAL A 13 8.20 1.43 28.22
N ASP A 14 9.44 1.74 28.57
CA ASP A 14 9.79 2.32 29.87
C ASP A 14 9.09 3.67 30.11
N GLN A 15 8.86 4.45 29.06
CA GLN A 15 8.18 5.75 29.14
C GLN A 15 6.65 5.66 29.19
N THR A 16 6.06 4.58 28.66
CA THR A 16 4.60 4.52 28.43
C THR A 16 3.88 3.53 29.33
N THR A 17 4.56 2.49 29.79
CA THR A 17 3.91 1.36 30.49
C THR A 17 4.68 1.01 31.76
N ALA A 18 4.15 1.42 32.91
CA ALA A 18 4.69 1.00 34.20
C ALA A 18 4.44 -0.51 34.39
N GLY A 19 5.52 -1.32 34.30
CA GLY A 19 5.46 -2.77 34.51
C GLY A 19 5.79 -3.64 33.29
N GLY A 20 6.12 -3.05 32.13
CA GLY A 20 6.46 -3.80 30.92
C GLY A 20 5.24 -4.28 30.12
N VAL A 21 5.46 -5.13 29.12
CA VAL A 21 4.41 -5.66 28.25
C VAL A 21 4.55 -7.18 28.05
N ASP A 22 3.44 -7.92 28.16
CA ASP A 22 3.44 -9.38 28.00
C ASP A 22 3.37 -9.83 26.53
N ASN A 23 2.80 -8.98 25.68
CA ASN A 23 2.53 -9.28 24.28
C ASN A 23 2.86 -8.05 23.42
N ALA A 24 3.55 -8.27 22.31
CA ALA A 24 3.87 -7.23 21.35
C ALA A 24 3.71 -7.73 19.91
N ALA A 25 3.25 -6.84 19.03
CA ALA A 25 3.21 -7.05 17.60
C ALA A 25 3.93 -5.90 16.89
N LEU A 26 4.85 -6.24 15.98
CA LEU A 26 5.58 -5.29 15.15
C LEU A 26 5.22 -5.50 13.69
N ALA A 27 4.74 -4.43 13.05
CA ALA A 27 4.55 -4.36 11.61
C ALA A 27 5.80 -3.73 10.97
N VAL A 28 6.48 -4.46 10.08
CA VAL A 28 7.74 -4.05 9.47
C VAL A 28 7.63 -3.97 7.96
N ALA A 29 8.25 -2.96 7.34
CA ALA A 29 8.35 -2.81 5.89
C ALA A 29 9.42 -3.75 5.29
N SER A 30 9.23 -5.04 5.54
CA SER A 30 10.03 -6.17 5.04
C SER A 30 9.15 -7.42 5.06
N SER A 31 9.66 -8.53 4.55
CA SER A 31 8.96 -9.82 4.53
C SER A 31 9.71 -10.82 5.40
N PRO A 32 9.38 -10.92 6.71
CA PRO A 32 10.01 -11.86 7.62
C PRO A 32 9.81 -13.31 7.13
N GLN A 33 10.90 -14.00 6.77
CA GLN A 33 10.88 -15.42 6.39
C GLN A 33 11.45 -16.35 7.47
N GLY A 34 11.93 -15.78 8.57
CA GLY A 34 12.56 -16.49 9.67
C GLY A 34 12.88 -15.54 10.82
N ASP A 35 13.83 -15.93 11.66
CA ASP A 35 14.19 -15.18 12.86
C ASP A 35 14.87 -13.83 12.56
N ARG A 36 15.69 -13.74 11.50
CA ARG A 36 16.40 -12.50 11.15
C ARG A 36 15.55 -11.64 10.23
N VAL A 37 15.29 -10.39 10.62
CA VAL A 37 14.62 -9.37 9.83
C VAL A 37 15.64 -8.34 9.37
N THR A 38 15.63 -8.03 8.07
CA THR A 38 16.50 -7.01 7.46
C THR A 38 15.64 -6.09 6.61
N PHE A 39 15.93 -4.79 6.65
CA PHE A 39 15.22 -3.79 5.86
C PHE A 39 16.01 -3.44 4.60
N THR A 40 15.31 -3.15 3.52
CA THR A 40 15.92 -2.71 2.25
C THR A 40 16.33 -1.23 2.29
N ASN A 41 15.63 -0.41 3.09
CA ASN A 41 15.78 1.04 3.14
C ASN A 41 16.19 1.57 4.53
N ASN A 42 16.66 0.70 5.43
CA ASN A 42 17.10 1.06 6.78
C ASN A 42 18.27 0.15 7.18
N PRO A 43 19.35 0.67 7.80
CA PRO A 43 20.51 -0.13 8.18
C PRO A 43 20.25 -1.12 9.34
N TRP A 44 19.12 -0.99 10.05
CA TRP A 44 18.79 -1.90 11.12
C TRP A 44 18.58 -3.34 10.62
N SER A 45 18.96 -4.29 11.46
CA SER A 45 18.68 -5.72 11.30
C SER A 45 18.59 -6.31 12.70
N PHE A 46 17.69 -7.26 12.92
CA PHE A 46 17.49 -7.84 14.24
C PHE A 46 16.99 -9.28 14.15
N SER A 47 17.31 -10.08 15.16
CA SER A 47 16.69 -11.38 15.41
C SER A 47 15.43 -11.16 16.23
N ILE A 48 14.33 -11.82 15.86
CA ILE A 48 13.06 -11.77 16.60
C ILE A 48 13.25 -12.37 17.99
N ALA A 49 13.98 -13.50 18.12
CA ALA A 49 14.28 -14.14 19.38
C ALA A 49 15.15 -13.24 20.29
N GLU A 50 16.23 -12.66 19.77
CA GLU A 50 17.09 -11.72 20.52
C GLU A 50 16.28 -10.49 20.98
N LEU A 51 15.44 -9.93 20.09
CA LEU A 51 14.62 -8.77 20.43
C LEU A 51 13.60 -9.10 21.53
N ARG A 52 12.99 -10.29 21.47
CA ARG A 52 12.05 -10.78 22.47
C ARG A 52 12.70 -10.85 23.86
N GLU A 53 13.90 -11.42 23.94
CA GLU A 53 14.67 -11.53 25.19
C GLU A 53 15.09 -10.15 25.71
N GLN A 54 15.59 -9.27 24.83
CA GLN A 54 16.03 -7.93 25.19
C GLN A 54 14.91 -7.01 25.71
N LEU A 55 13.67 -7.24 25.26
CA LEU A 55 12.50 -6.49 25.71
C LEU A 55 11.77 -7.17 26.86
N GLY A 56 12.11 -8.43 27.20
CA GLY A 56 11.41 -9.20 28.23
C GLY A 56 9.94 -9.49 27.89
N VAL A 57 9.60 -9.58 26.60
CA VAL A 57 8.21 -9.79 26.13
C VAL A 57 7.99 -11.26 25.80
N PRO A 58 7.20 -12.03 26.55
CA PRO A 58 7.00 -13.46 26.28
C PRO A 58 6.52 -13.80 24.86
N ARG A 59 5.63 -12.97 24.29
CA ARG A 59 5.07 -13.17 22.95
C ARG A 59 5.34 -11.96 22.05
N LEU A 60 6.23 -12.13 21.09
CA LEU A 60 6.54 -11.14 20.07
C LEU A 60 6.13 -11.66 18.69
N ARG A 61 5.20 -10.98 18.03
CA ARG A 61 4.81 -11.23 16.64
C ARG A 61 5.48 -10.18 15.76
N VAL A 62 6.17 -10.60 14.71
CA VAL A 62 6.71 -9.69 13.70
C VAL A 62 6.11 -10.06 12.36
N ILE A 63 5.45 -9.09 11.73
CA ILE A 63 4.70 -9.28 10.49
C ILE A 63 5.06 -8.21 9.48
N ASN A 64 4.79 -8.50 8.21
CA ASN A 64 4.85 -7.50 7.17
C ASN A 64 3.83 -6.37 7.42
N ASP A 65 4.17 -5.15 7.04
CA ASP A 65 3.35 -3.94 7.21
C ASP A 65 2.05 -3.96 6.40
N PHE A 66 2.04 -4.52 5.19
CA PHE A 66 0.82 -4.68 4.40
C PHE A 66 -0.07 -5.81 4.89
N TYR A 67 0.52 -6.86 5.47
CA TYR A 67 -0.25 -7.83 6.23
C TYR A 67 -0.96 -7.17 7.43
N ALA A 68 -0.29 -6.25 8.13
CA ALA A 68 -0.92 -5.47 9.21
C ALA A 68 -2.05 -4.57 8.69
N ASN A 69 -1.86 -3.88 7.56
CA ASN A 69 -2.93 -3.08 6.94
C ASN A 69 -4.12 -3.95 6.50
N ALA A 70 -3.89 -5.16 5.99
CA ALA A 70 -4.95 -6.09 5.64
C ALA A 70 -5.76 -6.50 6.88
N LEU A 71 -5.10 -6.86 7.99
CA LEU A 71 -5.78 -7.15 9.25
C LEU A 71 -6.61 -5.98 9.80
N ALA A 72 -6.24 -4.74 9.48
CA ALA A 72 -6.97 -3.56 9.91
C ALA A 72 -8.28 -3.36 9.14
N VAL A 73 -8.36 -3.78 7.87
CA VAL A 73 -9.49 -3.46 6.98
C VAL A 73 -10.86 -3.87 7.54
N PRO A 74 -11.06 -5.09 8.07
CA PRO A 74 -12.34 -5.46 8.69
C PRO A 74 -12.72 -4.63 9.93
N LEU A 75 -11.76 -3.91 10.52
CA LEU A 75 -11.92 -3.12 11.75
C LEU A 75 -12.18 -1.63 11.48
N LEU A 76 -11.99 -1.18 10.23
CA LEU A 76 -12.16 0.21 9.84
C LEU A 76 -13.64 0.62 9.92
N ARG A 77 -13.87 1.83 10.42
CA ARG A 77 -15.20 2.46 10.52
C ARG A 77 -15.37 3.51 9.43
N ALA A 78 -16.58 4.04 9.29
CA ALA A 78 -16.90 5.06 8.30
C ALA A 78 -16.01 6.31 8.37
N GLY A 79 -15.52 6.69 9.57
CA GLY A 79 -14.59 7.82 9.75
C GLY A 79 -13.12 7.50 9.43
N ASP A 80 -12.77 6.23 9.23
CA ASP A 80 -11.40 5.79 8.95
C ASP A 80 -11.08 5.74 7.45
N VAL A 81 -12.10 5.90 6.59
CA VAL A 81 -11.99 5.76 5.14
C VAL A 81 -12.79 6.82 4.39
N ASN A 82 -12.29 7.21 3.22
CA ASN A 82 -13.02 8.02 2.25
C ASN A 82 -13.35 7.16 1.02
N GLN A 83 -14.63 7.08 0.64
CA GLN A 83 -15.01 6.37 -0.58
C GLN A 83 -14.60 7.16 -1.82
N VAL A 84 -14.04 6.45 -2.81
CA VAL A 84 -13.77 6.96 -4.15
C VAL A 84 -14.63 6.18 -5.14
N GLY A 85 -15.43 6.86 -5.94
CA GLY A 85 -16.40 6.21 -6.83
C GLY A 85 -17.67 5.75 -6.11
N SER A 86 -18.34 4.75 -6.69
CA SER A 86 -19.62 4.22 -6.23
C SER A 86 -19.50 2.77 -5.74
N GLY A 87 -20.64 2.12 -5.46
CA GLY A 87 -20.70 0.74 -5.00
C GLY A 87 -20.90 0.62 -3.49
N ALA A 88 -21.14 -0.61 -3.05
CA ALA A 88 -21.38 -0.94 -1.65
C ALA A 88 -20.72 -2.27 -1.30
N SER A 89 -20.12 -2.34 -0.12
CA SER A 89 -19.42 -3.52 0.35
C SER A 89 -20.40 -4.68 0.51
N VAL A 90 -20.01 -5.86 0.02
CA VAL A 90 -20.76 -7.10 0.24
C VAL A 90 -20.15 -7.85 1.42
N PRO A 91 -20.87 -7.99 2.55
CA PRO A 91 -20.35 -8.72 3.72
C PRO A 91 -19.98 -10.17 3.39
N GLY A 92 -18.94 -10.69 4.04
CA GLY A 92 -18.52 -12.08 3.85
C GLY A 92 -17.92 -12.37 2.48
N THR A 93 -17.37 -11.35 1.81
CA THR A 93 -16.63 -11.51 0.55
C THR A 93 -15.22 -10.94 0.69
N PRO A 94 -14.28 -11.35 -0.18
CA PRO A 94 -12.91 -10.87 -0.09
C PRO A 94 -12.80 -9.34 -0.18
N MET A 95 -11.77 -8.81 0.45
CA MET A 95 -11.35 -7.41 0.36
C MET A 95 -9.90 -7.36 -0.10
N ALA A 96 -9.54 -6.35 -0.87
CA ALA A 96 -8.18 -6.14 -1.33
C ALA A 96 -7.58 -4.89 -0.70
N VAL A 97 -6.27 -4.91 -0.47
CA VAL A 97 -5.51 -3.76 0.03
C VAL A 97 -4.34 -3.49 -0.90
N LEU A 98 -4.20 -2.24 -1.34
CA LEU A 98 -3.07 -1.75 -2.14
C LEU A 98 -2.56 -0.47 -1.51
N GLY A 99 -1.26 -0.19 -1.57
CA GLY A 99 -0.77 1.04 -0.97
C GLY A 99 0.54 1.52 -1.57
N PRO A 100 0.52 2.56 -2.41
CA PRO A 100 1.74 3.18 -2.90
C PRO A 100 2.39 4.02 -1.78
N GLY A 101 3.68 3.75 -1.55
CA GLY A 101 4.54 4.41 -0.55
C GLY A 101 5.98 4.48 -1.05
N SER A 102 6.94 4.07 -0.22
CA SER A 102 8.33 3.83 -0.69
C SER A 102 8.39 2.71 -1.74
N GLY A 103 7.55 1.69 -1.58
CA GLY A 103 7.26 0.65 -2.57
C GLY A 103 5.76 0.57 -2.90
N LEU A 104 5.30 -0.58 -3.38
CA LEU A 104 3.89 -0.89 -3.57
C LEU A 104 3.56 -2.16 -2.79
N GLY A 105 2.86 -2.02 -1.68
CA GLY A 105 2.33 -3.18 -1.00
C GLY A 105 0.97 -3.61 -1.54
N ALA A 106 0.71 -4.91 -1.49
CA ALA A 106 -0.55 -5.51 -1.89
C ALA A 106 -0.85 -6.72 -1.01
N SER A 107 -2.07 -6.79 -0.49
CA SER A 107 -2.54 -7.91 0.33
C SER A 107 -4.05 -8.08 0.14
N ALA A 108 -4.59 -9.16 0.68
CA ALA A 108 -6.02 -9.44 0.64
C ALA A 108 -6.52 -9.86 2.01
N VAL A 109 -7.82 -9.80 2.19
CA VAL A 109 -8.51 -10.36 3.34
C VAL A 109 -9.63 -11.23 2.81
N VAL A 110 -9.66 -12.49 3.22
CA VAL A 110 -10.66 -13.47 2.79
C VAL A 110 -11.55 -13.89 3.96
N PRO A 111 -12.85 -14.12 3.74
CA PRO A 111 -13.74 -14.59 4.78
C PRO A 111 -13.40 -16.04 5.20
N ASP A 112 -13.46 -16.30 6.50
CA ASP A 112 -13.40 -17.64 7.09
C ASP A 112 -14.49 -17.76 8.17
N GLY A 113 -15.66 -18.25 7.77
CA GLY A 113 -16.85 -18.24 8.61
C GLY A 113 -17.23 -16.83 9.04
N ALA A 114 -17.20 -16.56 10.35
CA ALA A 114 -17.48 -15.24 10.93
C ALA A 114 -16.22 -14.35 11.03
N ARG A 115 -15.05 -14.87 10.67
CA ARG A 115 -13.76 -14.19 10.76
C ARG A 115 -13.24 -13.81 9.37
N TYR A 116 -12.14 -13.08 9.39
CA TYR A 116 -11.41 -12.66 8.21
C TYR A 116 -9.95 -13.04 8.38
N ILE A 117 -9.36 -13.65 7.35
CA ILE A 117 -7.95 -14.04 7.32
C ILE A 117 -7.23 -13.12 6.33
N ALA A 118 -6.17 -12.48 6.79
CA ALA A 118 -5.28 -11.73 5.89
C ALA A 118 -4.42 -12.72 5.08
N VAL A 119 -4.25 -12.43 3.79
CA VAL A 119 -3.42 -13.21 2.87
C VAL A 119 -2.16 -12.38 2.59
N PRO A 120 -0.98 -12.82 3.08
CA PRO A 120 0.27 -12.14 2.78
C PRO A 120 0.61 -12.31 1.30
N GLY A 121 1.36 -11.36 0.73
CA GLY A 121 1.80 -11.47 -0.66
C GLY A 121 2.65 -10.29 -1.11
N GLU A 122 3.27 -10.48 -2.27
CA GLU A 122 4.17 -9.52 -2.92
C GLU A 122 3.53 -8.95 -4.19
N GLY A 123 2.22 -8.66 -4.12
CA GLY A 123 1.42 -8.31 -5.29
C GLY A 123 1.85 -7.01 -5.99
N GLY A 124 2.66 -6.15 -5.35
CA GLY A 124 3.28 -5.00 -6.01
C GLY A 124 4.37 -5.36 -7.01
N HIS A 125 4.93 -6.56 -6.92
CA HIS A 125 5.99 -7.05 -7.81
C HIS A 125 5.48 -7.74 -9.07
N VAL A 126 4.16 -7.87 -9.26
CA VAL A 126 3.56 -8.38 -10.50
C VAL A 126 3.86 -7.46 -11.69
N THR A 127 3.87 -8.00 -12.90
CA THR A 127 4.11 -7.23 -14.14
C THR A 127 3.12 -6.08 -14.30
N MET A 128 3.63 -4.87 -14.58
CA MET A 128 2.78 -3.71 -14.85
C MET A 128 2.15 -3.80 -16.25
N PRO A 129 0.81 -3.78 -16.36
CA PRO A 129 0.14 -3.69 -17.66
C PRO A 129 0.06 -2.24 -18.14
N ALA A 130 0.05 -2.03 -19.46
CA ALA A 130 -0.43 -0.79 -20.06
C ALA A 130 -1.83 -1.01 -20.63
N ALA A 131 -2.68 -0.01 -20.49
CA ALA A 131 -4.02 -0.02 -21.04
C ALA A 131 -4.27 1.06 -22.12
N ASP A 132 -3.26 1.87 -22.45
CA ASP A 132 -3.27 2.75 -23.63
C ASP A 132 -1.88 2.96 -24.24
N ALA A 133 -1.80 3.74 -25.33
CA ALA A 133 -0.57 3.99 -26.07
C ALA A 133 0.46 4.82 -25.28
N ALA A 134 0.01 5.76 -24.45
CA ALA A 134 0.91 6.60 -23.64
C ALA A 134 1.55 5.77 -22.52
N GLU A 135 0.75 4.96 -21.83
CA GLU A 135 1.26 3.99 -20.85
C GLU A 135 2.22 2.98 -21.50
N ASN A 136 1.92 2.52 -22.72
CA ASN A 136 2.82 1.63 -23.47
C ASN A 136 4.18 2.28 -23.78
N ALA A 137 4.18 3.55 -24.20
CA ALA A 137 5.42 4.28 -24.48
C ALA A 137 6.28 4.44 -23.22
N VAL A 138 5.67 4.78 -22.08
CA VAL A 138 6.38 4.83 -20.78
C VAL A 138 6.92 3.45 -20.42
N LEU A 139 6.11 2.38 -20.52
CA LEU A 139 6.56 1.03 -20.20
C LEU A 139 7.68 0.53 -21.14
N ALA A 140 7.72 0.97 -22.39
CA ALA A 140 8.82 0.64 -23.30
C ALA A 140 10.16 1.17 -22.76
N LEU A 141 10.22 2.46 -22.41
CA LEU A 141 11.41 3.07 -21.80
C LEU A 141 11.78 2.40 -20.46
N MET A 142 10.79 1.99 -19.67
CA MET A 142 11.04 1.30 -18.41
C MET A 142 11.66 -0.09 -18.62
N ARG A 143 11.31 -0.80 -19.70
CA ARG A 143 11.87 -2.12 -20.03
C ARG A 143 13.32 -2.03 -20.50
N ASP A 144 13.74 -0.89 -21.04
CA ASP A 144 15.15 -0.66 -21.38
C ASP A 144 16.02 -0.42 -20.12
N ARG A 145 15.41 -0.01 -19.00
CA ARG A 145 16.09 0.35 -17.75
C ARG A 145 16.06 -0.75 -16.69
N TYR A 146 15.09 -1.66 -16.76
CA TYR A 146 14.87 -2.71 -15.77
C TYR A 146 14.56 -4.04 -16.45
N ASP A 147 15.20 -5.11 -15.99
CA ASP A 147 14.92 -6.48 -16.45
C ASP A 147 13.44 -6.86 -16.30
N HIS A 148 12.82 -6.40 -15.21
CA HIS A 148 11.40 -6.58 -14.92
C HIS A 148 10.74 -5.27 -14.49
N VAL A 149 9.68 -4.90 -15.19
CA VAL A 149 8.86 -3.73 -14.88
C VAL A 149 7.64 -4.16 -14.08
N SER A 150 7.82 -4.21 -12.76
CA SER A 150 6.72 -4.47 -11.82
C SER A 150 5.80 -3.26 -11.67
N ALA A 151 4.60 -3.48 -11.13
CA ALA A 151 3.68 -2.41 -10.76
C ALA A 151 4.34 -1.40 -9.81
N GLU A 152 5.15 -1.85 -8.84
CA GLU A 152 5.92 -0.99 -7.93
C GLU A 152 6.84 -0.01 -8.64
N ARG A 153 7.43 -0.38 -9.78
CA ARG A 153 8.34 0.50 -10.54
C ARG A 153 7.66 1.76 -11.06
N LEU A 154 6.33 1.82 -11.05
CA LEU A 154 5.52 2.96 -11.47
C LEU A 154 4.60 3.47 -10.34
N LEU A 155 4.10 2.57 -9.49
CA LEU A 155 3.11 2.86 -8.44
C LEU A 155 3.75 2.95 -7.05
N SER A 156 4.79 3.76 -6.95
CA SER A 156 5.48 4.10 -5.69
C SER A 156 6.00 5.54 -5.77
N GLY A 157 6.59 6.05 -4.69
CA GLY A 157 7.26 7.36 -4.70
C GLY A 157 8.35 7.43 -5.77
N PRO A 158 9.31 6.50 -5.79
CA PRO A 158 10.28 6.37 -6.89
C PRO A 158 9.60 6.12 -8.24
N GLY A 159 8.52 5.33 -8.28
CA GLY A 159 7.78 5.05 -9.50
C GLY A 159 7.14 6.30 -10.14
N LEU A 160 6.67 7.24 -9.33
CA LEU A 160 6.14 8.51 -9.81
C LEU A 160 7.22 9.35 -10.51
N ILE A 161 8.45 9.34 -9.98
CA ILE A 161 9.62 9.97 -10.61
C ILE A 161 9.97 9.26 -11.92
N ASN A 162 9.89 7.92 -11.96
CA ASN A 162 10.11 7.15 -13.17
C ASN A 162 9.12 7.53 -14.29
N ILE A 163 7.83 7.66 -13.96
CA ILE A 163 6.80 8.11 -14.91
C ILE A 163 7.13 9.52 -15.42
N TYR A 164 7.44 10.46 -14.53
CA TYR A 164 7.80 11.84 -14.91
C TYR A 164 9.00 11.87 -15.86
N ASN A 165 10.09 11.18 -15.52
CA ASN A 165 11.29 11.14 -16.36
C ASN A 165 11.02 10.51 -17.74
N ALA A 166 10.22 9.44 -17.79
CA ALA A 166 9.84 8.81 -19.05
C ALA A 166 9.00 9.74 -19.92
N LEU A 167 8.04 10.47 -19.35
CA LEU A 167 7.23 11.44 -20.09
C LEU A 167 8.06 12.62 -20.61
N CYS A 168 8.99 13.14 -19.80
CA CYS A 168 9.95 14.17 -20.24
C CYS A 168 10.79 13.69 -21.43
N GLU A 169 11.29 12.46 -21.38
CA GLU A 169 12.08 11.86 -22.46
C GLU A 169 11.27 11.69 -23.74
N ILE A 170 10.04 11.18 -23.64
CA ILE A 170 9.11 11.02 -24.78
C ILE A 170 8.85 12.36 -25.48
N ASP A 171 8.73 13.44 -24.72
CA ASP A 171 8.45 14.78 -25.25
C ASP A 171 9.72 15.54 -25.68
N GLY A 172 10.91 14.97 -25.47
CA GLY A 172 12.18 15.63 -25.76
C GLY A 172 12.47 16.84 -24.86
N ILE A 173 11.89 16.89 -23.66
CA ILE A 173 12.07 17.97 -22.69
C ILE A 173 13.04 17.52 -21.60
N PRO A 174 14.05 18.33 -21.23
CA PRO A 174 14.94 18.02 -20.11
C PRO A 174 14.15 17.83 -18.80
N ALA A 175 14.33 16.70 -18.14
CA ALA A 175 13.74 16.45 -16.82
C ALA A 175 14.45 17.29 -15.75
N GLU A 176 13.67 18.04 -14.96
CA GLU A 176 14.20 18.75 -13.79
C GLU A 176 14.29 17.81 -12.59
N ALA A 177 15.19 18.13 -11.65
CA ALA A 177 15.28 17.40 -10.40
C ALA A 177 14.06 17.72 -9.51
N VAL A 178 13.09 16.82 -9.50
CA VAL A 178 11.84 16.94 -8.71
C VAL A 178 11.66 15.75 -7.78
N THR A 179 11.00 15.99 -6.65
CA THR A 179 10.60 14.96 -5.69
C THR A 179 9.25 14.36 -6.06
N ALA A 180 8.99 13.14 -5.59
CA ALA A 180 7.68 12.50 -5.72
C ALA A 180 6.55 13.38 -5.15
N ALA A 181 6.80 14.09 -4.05
CA ALA A 181 5.82 14.99 -3.45
C ALA A 181 5.50 16.19 -4.36
N GLN A 182 6.51 16.77 -5.03
CA GLN A 182 6.29 17.85 -6.00
C GLN A 182 5.47 17.35 -7.20
N ILE A 183 5.78 16.16 -7.71
CA ILE A 183 5.01 15.56 -8.81
C ILE A 183 3.57 15.29 -8.38
N SER A 184 3.35 14.66 -7.22
CA SER A 184 2.00 14.33 -6.74
C SER A 184 1.15 15.59 -6.51
N ASN A 185 1.77 16.66 -5.99
CA ASN A 185 1.10 17.94 -5.76
C ASN A 185 0.76 18.68 -7.06
N ALA A 186 1.45 18.38 -8.17
CA ALA A 186 1.12 18.94 -9.47
C ALA A 186 -0.25 18.47 -10.01
N LEU A 187 -0.86 17.44 -9.41
CA LEU A 187 -2.19 16.97 -9.77
C LEU A 187 -3.27 18.07 -9.65
N THR A 188 -3.12 18.99 -8.70
CA THR A 188 -4.04 20.12 -8.48
C THR A 188 -3.60 21.41 -9.16
N ALA A 189 -2.46 21.42 -9.87
CA ALA A 189 -1.98 22.62 -10.54
C ALA A 189 -2.84 22.94 -11.78
N ASP A 190 -3.03 24.22 -12.08
CA ASP A 190 -3.79 24.64 -13.27
C ASP A 190 -3.03 24.37 -14.58
N SER A 191 -1.70 24.48 -14.55
CA SER A 191 -0.86 24.26 -15.73
C SER A 191 -0.76 22.78 -16.11
N ASP A 192 -0.82 22.50 -17.42
CA ASP A 192 -0.62 21.16 -17.98
C ASP A 192 0.88 20.84 -18.08
N SER A 193 1.50 20.64 -16.92
CA SER A 193 2.92 20.31 -16.82
C SER A 193 3.17 18.81 -17.01
N CYS A 194 4.41 18.43 -17.36
CA CYS A 194 4.82 17.02 -17.37
C CYS A 194 4.61 16.35 -16.00
N ALA A 195 4.85 17.07 -14.90
CA ALA A 195 4.58 16.58 -13.55
C ALA A 195 3.08 16.28 -13.32
N LYS A 196 2.18 17.13 -13.79
CA LYS A 196 0.73 16.89 -13.71
C LYS A 196 0.32 15.65 -14.50
N ARG A 197 0.82 15.49 -15.74
CA ARG A 197 0.55 14.28 -16.55
C ARG A 197 1.10 13.01 -15.89
N ALA A 198 2.27 13.08 -15.26
CA ALA A 198 2.82 11.96 -14.50
C ALA A 198 1.93 11.57 -13.31
N ALA A 199 1.44 12.55 -12.53
CA ALA A 199 0.51 12.30 -11.43
C ALA A 199 -0.83 11.75 -11.90
N GLN A 200 -1.35 12.23 -13.04
CA GLN A 200 -2.57 11.70 -13.66
C GLN A 200 -2.40 10.26 -14.13
N MET A 201 -1.29 9.95 -14.81
CA MET A 201 -0.96 8.59 -15.26
C MET A 201 -0.79 7.64 -14.07
N PHE A 202 -0.14 8.08 -12.99
CA PHE A 202 -0.04 7.31 -11.75
C PHE A 202 -1.42 6.93 -11.20
N CYS A 203 -2.34 7.90 -11.11
CA CYS A 203 -3.69 7.63 -10.61
C CYS A 203 -4.47 6.67 -11.54
N ALA A 204 -4.33 6.85 -12.86
CA ALA A 204 -4.93 5.98 -13.87
C ALA A 204 -4.42 4.53 -13.76
N MET A 205 -3.10 4.36 -13.73
CA MET A 205 -2.43 3.07 -13.59
C MET A 205 -2.75 2.39 -12.25
N LEU A 206 -2.86 3.14 -11.16
CA LEU A 206 -3.30 2.61 -9.86
C LEU A 206 -4.73 2.07 -9.94
N GLY A 207 -5.62 2.76 -10.65
CA GLY A 207 -6.97 2.27 -10.95
C GLY A 207 -6.94 0.95 -11.72
N THR A 208 -6.12 0.86 -12.77
CA THR A 208 -5.94 -0.36 -13.56
C THR A 208 -5.50 -1.56 -12.70
N VAL A 209 -4.51 -1.36 -11.82
CA VAL A 209 -3.97 -2.42 -10.94
C VAL A 209 -4.97 -2.79 -9.84
N ALA A 210 -5.66 -1.81 -9.24
CA ALA A 210 -6.72 -2.06 -8.27
C ALA A 210 -7.88 -2.85 -8.88
N GLY A 211 -8.29 -2.53 -10.11
CA GLY A 211 -9.34 -3.26 -10.82
C GLY A 211 -8.91 -4.69 -11.17
N ASN A 212 -7.64 -4.90 -11.53
CA ASN A 212 -7.10 -6.24 -11.73
C ASN A 212 -7.14 -7.05 -10.44
N LEU A 213 -6.71 -6.48 -9.32
CA LEU A 213 -6.71 -7.17 -8.03
C LEU A 213 -8.13 -7.52 -7.56
N ALA A 214 -9.08 -6.61 -7.79
CA ALA A 214 -10.50 -6.85 -7.51
C ALA A 214 -11.07 -8.03 -8.30
N LEU A 215 -10.72 -8.15 -9.58
CA LEU A 215 -11.13 -9.28 -10.42
C LEU A 215 -10.46 -10.58 -9.99
N THR A 216 -9.16 -10.55 -9.71
CA THR A 216 -8.38 -11.74 -9.31
C THR A 216 -8.92 -12.36 -8.02
N LEU A 217 -9.28 -11.54 -7.05
CA LEU A 217 -9.74 -12.01 -5.73
C LEU A 217 -11.26 -12.13 -5.61
N GLY A 218 -12.01 -11.56 -6.55
CA GLY A 218 -13.44 -11.34 -6.36
C GLY A 218 -13.74 -10.41 -5.18
N ALA A 219 -12.98 -9.31 -5.05
CA ALA A 219 -12.94 -8.46 -3.86
C ALA A 219 -14.19 -7.56 -3.65
N ARG A 220 -15.38 -8.18 -3.56
CA ARG A 220 -16.67 -7.48 -3.45
C ARG A 220 -16.89 -6.81 -2.09
N GLY A 221 -16.08 -7.12 -1.10
CA GLY A 221 -16.08 -6.43 0.19
C GLY A 221 -15.50 -5.02 0.06
N GLY A 222 -14.69 -4.80 -0.98
CA GLY A 222 -14.11 -3.51 -1.33
C GLY A 222 -12.62 -3.60 -1.63
N VAL A 223 -12.11 -2.55 -2.26
CA VAL A 223 -10.67 -2.34 -2.46
C VAL A 223 -10.24 -1.12 -1.67
N TYR A 224 -9.25 -1.31 -0.80
CA TYR A 224 -8.77 -0.31 0.13
C TYR A 224 -7.37 0.16 -0.30
N ILE A 225 -7.23 1.47 -0.45
CA ILE A 225 -6.00 2.15 -0.80
C ILE A 225 -5.37 2.68 0.47
N ALA A 226 -4.34 1.99 0.93
CA ALA A 226 -3.45 2.37 2.02
C ALA A 226 -2.26 3.21 1.49
N GLY A 227 -1.23 3.38 2.31
CA GLY A 227 0.03 4.02 1.93
C GLY A 227 0.03 5.54 2.11
N GLY A 228 1.20 6.14 1.96
CA GLY A 228 1.43 7.54 2.33
C GLY A 228 1.22 8.56 1.22
N ILE A 229 1.06 8.12 -0.03
CA ILE A 229 0.96 9.01 -1.20
C ILE A 229 -0.50 9.43 -1.43
N VAL A 230 -1.39 8.46 -1.61
CA VAL A 230 -2.79 8.71 -2.01
C VAL A 230 -3.58 9.53 -0.96
N PRO A 231 -3.49 9.28 0.35
CA PRO A 231 -4.22 10.10 1.33
C PRO A 231 -3.89 11.60 1.26
N LYS A 232 -2.66 11.96 0.88
CA LYS A 232 -2.22 13.36 0.75
C LYS A 232 -2.80 14.06 -0.47
N LEU A 233 -3.21 13.31 -1.49
CA LEU A 233 -3.87 13.85 -2.68
C LEU A 233 -5.32 14.30 -2.40
N GLY A 234 -5.93 13.80 -1.32
CA GLY A 234 -7.27 14.19 -0.89
C GLY A 234 -8.31 14.12 -2.01
N ALA A 235 -9.10 15.18 -2.15
CA ALA A 235 -10.15 15.27 -3.17
C ALA A 235 -9.62 15.16 -4.61
N ALA A 236 -8.37 15.56 -4.89
CA ALA A 236 -7.81 15.51 -6.24
C ALA A 236 -7.73 14.06 -6.75
N PHE A 237 -7.45 13.10 -5.87
CA PHE A 237 -7.46 11.69 -6.22
C PHE A 237 -8.85 11.19 -6.61
N ALA A 238 -9.90 11.61 -5.90
CA ALA A 238 -11.28 11.25 -6.22
C ALA A 238 -11.74 11.79 -7.59
N HIS A 239 -11.21 12.94 -8.00
CA HIS A 239 -11.48 13.55 -9.32
C HIS A 239 -10.50 13.10 -10.42
N SER A 240 -9.54 12.23 -10.09
CA SER A 240 -8.58 11.68 -11.06
C SER A 240 -9.18 10.55 -11.90
N GLN A 241 -8.38 9.99 -12.80
CA GLN A 241 -8.76 8.84 -13.62
C GLN A 241 -8.75 7.50 -12.85
N PHE A 242 -8.47 7.49 -11.54
CA PHE A 242 -8.43 6.25 -10.76
C PHE A 242 -9.71 5.42 -10.92
N ARG A 243 -10.88 6.02 -10.68
CA ARG A 243 -12.14 5.26 -10.68
C ARG A 243 -12.54 4.80 -12.08
N SER A 244 -12.38 5.66 -13.09
CA SER A 244 -12.69 5.29 -14.47
C SER A 244 -11.84 4.11 -14.94
N ARG A 245 -10.55 4.08 -14.57
CA ARG A 245 -9.61 3.00 -14.90
C ARG A 245 -9.80 1.73 -14.07
N PHE A 246 -10.23 1.87 -12.82
CA PHE A 246 -10.69 0.74 -12.02
C PHE A 246 -11.81 -0.03 -12.72
N GLU A 247 -12.80 0.67 -13.27
CA GLU A 247 -13.96 0.08 -13.94
C GLU A 247 -13.71 -0.32 -15.41
N ASP A 248 -12.58 0.07 -16.00
CA ASP A 248 -12.28 -0.10 -17.42
C ASP A 248 -11.86 -1.54 -17.78
N LYS A 249 -12.79 -2.49 -17.59
CA LYS A 249 -12.59 -3.94 -17.82
C LYS A 249 -13.63 -4.53 -18.78
N GLY A 250 -14.03 -3.74 -19.79
CA GLY A 250 -14.96 -4.16 -20.84
C GLY A 250 -16.27 -4.71 -20.27
N ARG A 251 -16.64 -5.95 -20.64
CA ARG A 251 -17.86 -6.62 -20.16
C ARG A 251 -17.95 -6.79 -18.64
N PHE A 252 -16.84 -6.68 -17.92
CA PHE A 252 -16.81 -6.71 -16.44
C PHE A 252 -16.94 -5.33 -15.79
N ARG A 253 -17.14 -4.25 -16.57
CA ARG A 253 -17.35 -2.89 -16.04
C ARG A 253 -18.45 -2.86 -14.98
N ALA A 254 -19.61 -3.46 -15.24
CA ALA A 254 -20.72 -3.49 -14.29
C ALA A 254 -20.38 -4.24 -12.99
N TYR A 255 -19.57 -5.31 -13.08
CA TYR A 255 -19.08 -6.03 -11.91
C TYR A 255 -18.21 -5.14 -11.01
N LEU A 256 -17.28 -4.38 -11.60
CA LEU A 256 -16.40 -3.48 -10.84
C LEU A 256 -17.10 -2.21 -10.37
N ALA A 257 -18.05 -1.68 -11.15
CA ALA A 257 -18.85 -0.53 -10.74
C ALA A 257 -19.60 -0.77 -9.41
N ALA A 258 -19.97 -2.02 -9.11
CA ALA A 258 -20.61 -2.39 -7.84
C ALA A 258 -19.64 -2.50 -6.65
N ILE A 259 -18.34 -2.66 -6.90
CA ILE A 259 -17.32 -2.81 -5.86
C ILE A 259 -16.86 -1.44 -5.38
N PRO A 260 -16.98 -1.13 -4.08
CA PRO A 260 -16.52 0.15 -3.56
C PRO A 260 -14.99 0.18 -3.48
N THR A 261 -14.44 1.37 -3.72
CA THR A 261 -13.03 1.69 -3.49
C THR A 261 -12.92 2.71 -2.36
N PHE A 262 -11.99 2.51 -1.44
CA PHE A 262 -11.82 3.34 -0.24
C PHE A 262 -10.38 3.79 -0.11
N VAL A 263 -10.14 5.04 0.27
CA VAL A 263 -8.82 5.52 0.73
C VAL A 263 -8.81 5.47 2.24
N ILE A 264 -7.85 4.76 2.83
CA ILE A 264 -7.67 4.72 4.28
C ILE A 264 -7.07 6.05 4.73
N VAL A 265 -7.78 6.77 5.59
CA VAL A 265 -7.33 8.05 6.16
C VAL A 265 -6.94 7.96 7.63
N ARG A 266 -7.20 6.82 8.27
CA ARG A 266 -6.74 6.52 9.62
C ARG A 266 -5.20 6.40 9.66
N PRO A 267 -4.48 7.24 10.43
CA PRO A 267 -3.01 7.31 10.41
C PRO A 267 -2.33 6.07 11.03
N ASP A 268 -3.00 5.38 11.95
CA ASP A 268 -2.51 4.25 12.72
C ASP A 268 -3.14 2.90 12.27
N ALA A 269 -3.65 2.82 11.04
CA ALA A 269 -4.34 1.61 10.55
C ALA A 269 -3.47 0.34 10.68
N ALA A 270 -2.18 0.40 10.32
CA ALA A 270 -1.28 -0.74 10.48
C ALA A 270 -1.11 -1.15 11.97
N LEU A 271 -1.12 -0.20 12.90
CA LEU A 271 -1.07 -0.51 14.34
C LEU A 271 -2.37 -1.17 14.81
N LEU A 272 -3.53 -0.72 14.32
CA LEU A 272 -4.82 -1.34 14.59
C LEU A 272 -4.83 -2.82 14.15
N GLY A 273 -4.34 -3.12 12.94
CA GLY A 273 -4.27 -4.49 12.45
C GLY A 273 -3.20 -5.34 13.17
N ALA A 274 -2.06 -4.76 13.54
CA ALA A 274 -1.07 -5.46 14.35
C ALA A 274 -1.61 -5.83 15.74
N ALA A 275 -2.39 -4.94 16.37
CA ALA A 275 -3.02 -5.20 17.66
C ALA A 275 -4.03 -6.36 17.61
N GLN A 276 -4.70 -6.57 16.47
CA GLN A 276 -5.63 -7.69 16.26
C GLN A 276 -4.95 -9.06 16.40
N LEU A 277 -3.66 -9.18 16.07
CA LEU A 277 -2.92 -10.43 16.29
C LEU A 277 -2.74 -10.79 17.76
N LEU A 278 -2.79 -9.79 18.64
CA LEU A 278 -2.61 -9.99 20.08
C LEU A 278 -3.91 -10.43 20.75
N THR A 279 -5.07 -10.10 20.18
CA THR A 279 -6.38 -10.52 20.70
C THR A 279 -6.70 -11.96 20.30
N GLU A 280 -6.35 -12.38 19.08
CA GLU A 280 -6.59 -13.74 18.57
C GLU A 280 -5.79 -14.82 19.31
N ALA A 281 -4.58 -14.50 19.77
CA ALA A 281 -3.71 -15.42 20.53
C ALA A 281 -4.21 -15.72 21.97
N SER A 282 -5.37 -15.18 22.36
CA SER A 282 -6.06 -15.50 23.62
C SER A 282 -6.98 -16.72 23.50
N SER A 283 -7.05 -17.32 22.30
CA SER A 283 -8.00 -18.40 21.97
C SER A 283 -7.39 -19.80 21.94
N ASP A 284 -6.09 -19.93 22.18
CA ASP A 284 -5.33 -21.20 22.20
C ASP A 284 -4.85 -21.56 23.62
#